data_AF-A1RT01-F1
#
_entry.id   AF-A1RT01-F1
#
_cell.length_a   1.000
_cell.length_b   1.000
_cell.length_c   1.000
_cell.angle_alpha   90.00
_cell.angle_beta   90.00
_cell.angle_gamma   90.00
#
_symmetry.space_group_name_H-M   'P 1'
#
loop_
_entity.id
_entity.type
_entity.pdbx_description
1 polymer ?
#
loop_
_entity_poly.entity_id
_entity_poly.type
_entity_poly.pdbx_seq_one_letter_code
_entity_poly.pdbx_strand_id
1 'polypeptide(L)' 'MDGKEEKRQGVEELLRRLPVDYREEEGEIVVKVGKGKRLPESQFRETINELKKMGFKFDPDTKTWRKKV' A
#
# COMPACT_ATOMS: atom_id res chain seq x y z
N MET A 1 -7.86 -15.03 -20.60
CA MET A 1 -8.17 -13.59 -20.54
C MET A 1 -8.28 -13.14 -19.08
N ASP A 2 -7.23 -13.42 -18.30
CA ASP A 2 -6.30 -12.41 -17.76
C ASP A 2 -6.88 -11.16 -17.07
N GLY A 3 -7.85 -11.34 -16.18
CA GLY A 3 -8.35 -10.26 -15.29
C GLY A 3 -7.43 -9.88 -14.11
N LYS A 4 -6.13 -10.23 -14.15
CA LYS A 4 -5.18 -10.01 -13.04
C LYS A 4 -4.29 -8.77 -13.22
N GLU A 5 -4.04 -8.35 -14.46
CA GLU A 5 -3.11 -7.25 -14.76
C GLU A 5 -3.73 -5.86 -14.56
N GLU A 6 -5.02 -5.66 -14.89
CA GLU A 6 -5.72 -4.39 -14.67
C GLU A 6 -5.77 -3.97 -13.19
N LYS A 7 -5.80 -4.94 -12.27
CA LYS A 7 -5.80 -4.66 -10.83
C LYS A 7 -4.45 -4.18 -10.30
N ARG A 8 -3.32 -4.44 -10.97
CA ARG A 8 -2.00 -3.97 -10.51
C ARG A 8 -1.79 -2.49 -10.83
N GLN A 9 -2.12 -2.07 -12.05
CA GLN A 9 -1.96 -0.67 -12.47
C GLN A 9 -2.76 0.31 -11.61
N GLY A 10 -3.99 -0.05 -11.24
CA GLY A 10 -4.81 0.78 -10.36
C GLY A 10 -4.25 0.94 -8.94
N VAL A 11 -3.52 -0.07 -8.43
CA VAL A 11 -2.94 -0.05 -7.09
C VAL A 11 -1.79 0.96 -7.01
N GLU A 12 -0.86 0.93 -7.96
CA GLU A 12 0.28 1.87 -7.95
C GLU A 12 -0.19 3.32 -8.12
N GLU A 13 -1.19 3.56 -8.96
CA GLU A 13 -1.78 4.88 -9.13
C GLU A 13 -2.45 5.39 -7.83
N LEU A 14 -3.18 4.52 -7.12
CA LEU A 14 -3.76 4.85 -5.81
C LEU A 14 -2.69 5.13 -4.76
N LEU A 15 -1.66 4.28 -4.67
CA LEU A 15 -0.55 4.47 -3.74
C LEU A 15 0.17 5.81 -3.94
N ARG A 16 0.34 6.24 -5.19
CA ARG A 16 0.91 7.55 -5.53
C ARG A 16 0.06 8.73 -5.03
N ARG A 17 -1.26 8.56 -4.95
CA ARG A 17 -2.21 9.57 -4.45
C ARG A 17 -2.35 9.56 -2.94
N LEU A 18 -2.02 8.44 -2.29
CA LEU A 18 -2.07 8.30 -0.84
C LEU A 18 -0.81 8.89 -0.18
N PRO A 19 -0.90 9.30 1.09
CA PRO A 19 0.23 9.79 1.87
C PRO A 19 1.13 8.65 2.36
N VAL A 20 1.44 7.72 1.47
CA VAL A 20 2.27 6.55 1.72
C VAL A 20 3.59 6.66 0.98
N ASP A 21 4.59 6.01 1.53
CA ASP A 21 5.84 5.72 0.86
C ASP A 21 5.74 4.27 0.36
N TYR A 22 6.03 3.99 -0.90
CA TYR A 22 6.04 2.61 -1.39
C TYR A 22 7.33 2.34 -2.14
N ARG A 23 7.79 1.10 -2.04
CA ARG A 23 9.01 0.60 -2.68
C ARG A 23 8.79 -0.83 -3.16
N GLU A 24 9.41 -1.19 -4.26
CA GLU A 24 9.42 -2.55 -4.76
C GLU A 24 10.70 -3.24 -4.26
N GLU A 25 10.57 -4.37 -3.57
CA GLU A 25 11.68 -5.20 -3.11
C GLU A 25 11.44 -6.64 -3.58
N GLU A 26 12.34 -7.18 -4.40
CA GLU A 26 12.35 -8.60 -4.82
C GLU A 26 11.02 -9.13 -5.42
N GLY A 27 10.25 -8.27 -6.11
CA GLY A 27 8.93 -8.62 -6.65
C GLY A 27 7.78 -8.51 -5.64
N GLU A 28 7.99 -7.77 -4.56
CA GLU A 28 6.97 -7.41 -3.57
C GLU A 28 6.87 -5.89 -3.45
N ILE A 29 5.64 -5.37 -3.43
CA ILE A 29 5.39 -3.97 -3.14
C ILE A 29 5.30 -3.82 -1.62
N VAL A 30 6.22 -3.05 -1.04
CA VAL A 30 6.27 -2.69 0.37
C VAL A 30 5.83 -1.23 0.52
N VAL A 31 4.79 -1.01 1.31
CA VAL A 31 4.16 0.31 1.51
C VAL A 31 4.25 0.71 2.98
N LYS A 32 4.76 1.89 3.27
CA LYS A 32 4.84 2.49 4.59
C LYS A 32 3.91 3.69 4.67
N VAL A 33 2.98 3.64 5.62
CA VAL A 33 2.01 4.71 5.81
C VAL A 33 2.66 5.88 6.56
N GLY A 34 2.54 7.10 6.01
CA GLY A 34 2.99 8.34 6.65
C GLY A 34 4.45 8.69 6.38
N LYS A 35 4.77 9.06 5.13
CA LYS A 35 6.05 9.58 4.56
C LYS A 35 7.03 10.29 5.54
N GLY A 36 7.55 9.57 6.54
CA GLY A 36 8.32 10.15 7.65
C GLY A 36 7.57 11.14 8.56
N LYS A 37 6.25 11.27 8.44
CA LYS A 37 5.43 12.22 9.20
C LYS A 37 4.23 11.54 9.85
N ARG A 38 3.86 11.99 11.05
CA ARG A 38 2.63 11.57 11.73
C ARG A 38 1.43 12.05 10.92
N LEU A 39 0.70 11.12 10.31
CA LEU A 39 -0.56 11.43 9.67
C LEU A 39 -1.68 11.60 10.72
N PRO A 40 -2.69 12.43 10.44
CA PRO A 40 -3.91 12.45 11.23
C PRO A 40 -4.52 11.06 11.33
N GLU A 41 -5.09 10.71 12.48
CA GLU A 41 -5.61 9.36 12.73
C GLU A 41 -6.70 8.95 11.72
N SER A 42 -7.53 9.91 11.30
CA SER A 42 -8.54 9.70 10.25
C SER A 42 -7.88 9.28 8.94
N GLN A 43 -6.90 10.06 8.47
CA GLN A 43 -6.22 9.81 7.20
C GLN A 43 -5.38 8.52 7.24
N PHE A 44 -4.77 8.22 8.39
CA PHE A 44 -4.08 6.95 8.61
C PHE A 44 -5.06 5.79 8.48
N ARG A 45 -6.17 5.80 9.21
CA ARG A 45 -7.20 4.74 9.15
C ARG A 45 -7.76 4.54 7.76
N GLU A 46 -8.05 5.62 7.04
CA GLU A 46 -8.52 5.56 5.65
C GLU A 46 -7.49 4.90 4.74
N THR A 47 -6.23 5.33 4.81
CA THR A 47 -5.12 4.76 4.04
C THR A 47 -4.97 3.26 4.32
N ILE A 48 -5.01 2.87 5.59
CA ILE A 48 -4.95 1.46 6.02
C ILE A 48 -6.10 0.65 5.46
N ASN A 49 -7.31 1.21 5.44
CA ASN A 49 -8.50 0.53 4.91
C ASN A 49 -8.37 0.30 3.40
N GLU A 50 -7.91 1.32 2.66
CA GLU A 50 -7.64 1.20 1.23
C GLU A 50 -6.57 0.12 0.94
N LEU A 51 -5.47 0.09 1.71
CA LEU A 51 -4.42 -0.93 1.59
C LEU A 51 -4.98 -2.35 1.82
N LYS A 52 -5.82 -2.54 2.84
CA LYS A 52 -6.52 -3.83 3.07
C LYS A 52 -7.39 -4.23 1.88
N LYS A 53 -8.21 -3.32 1.35
CA LYS A 53 -9.07 -3.58 0.18
C LYS A 53 -8.28 -3.94 -1.06
N MET A 54 -7.10 -3.32 -1.24
CA MET A 54 -6.19 -3.61 -2.33
C MET A 54 -5.45 -4.95 -2.17
N GLY A 55 -5.59 -5.63 -1.03
CA GLY A 55 -4.99 -6.93 -0.75
C GLY A 55 -3.55 -6.87 -0.23
N PHE A 56 -3.12 -5.70 0.27
CA PHE A 56 -1.87 -5.62 1.04
C PHE A 56 -2.06 -6.27 2.40
N LYS A 57 -1.01 -6.92 2.89
CA LYS A 57 -0.92 -7.50 4.21
C LYS A 57 -0.08 -6.62 5.11
N PHE A 58 -0.58 -6.34 6.31
CA PHE A 58 0.21 -5.62 7.30
C PHE A 58 1.28 -6.52 7.90
N ASP A 59 2.51 -6.04 7.88
CA ASP A 59 3.70 -6.63 8.46
C ASP A 59 4.02 -5.89 9.77
N PRO A 60 3.74 -6.49 10.94
CA PRO A 60 3.91 -5.82 12.24
C PRO A 60 5.38 -5.60 12.61
N ASP A 61 6.28 -6.46 12.12
CA ASP A 61 7.73 -6.38 12.36
C ASP A 61 8.32 -5.09 11.76
N THR A 62 7.98 -4.80 10.50
CA THR A 62 8.48 -3.62 9.79
C THR A 62 7.52 -2.42 9.85
N LYS A 63 6.30 -2.64 10.37
CA LYS A 63 5.18 -1.68 10.33
C LYS A 63 4.89 -1.21 8.89
N THR A 64 5.02 -2.11 7.93
CA THR A 64 4.75 -1.85 6.51
C THR A 64 3.64 -2.74 5.99
N TRP A 65 3.16 -2.46 4.79
CA TRP A 65 2.11 -3.15 4.10
C TRP A 65 2.72 -3.81 2.88
N ARG A 66 2.71 -5.12 2.82
CA ARG A 66 3.38 -5.91 1.80
C ARG A 66 2.36 -6.58 0.89
N LYS A 67 2.61 -6.54 -0.40
CA LYS A 67 1.83 -7.27 -1.40
C LYS A 67 2.77 -7.88 -2.41
N LYS A 68 2.71 -9.20 -2.52
CA LYS A 68 3.35 -9.92 -3.62
C LYS A 68 2.65 -9.53 -4.92
N VAL A 69 3.40 -8.96 -5.87
CA VAL A 69 2.87 -8.68 -7.21
C VAL A 69 2.85 -9.97 -7.99
#